data_AF-A0A1C6RJH2-F1
#
_entry.id   AF-A0A1C6RJH2-F1
#
_cell.length_a   1.000
_cell.length_b   1.000
_cell.length_c   1.000
_cell.angle_alpha   90.00
_cell.angle_beta   90.00
_cell.angle_gamma   90.00
#
_symmetry.space_group_name_H-M   'P 1'
#
loop_
_entity.id
_entity.type
_entity.pdbx_description
1 polymer ?
#
loop_
_entity_poly.entity_id
_entity_poly.type
_entity_poly.pdbx_seq_one_letter_code
_entity_poly.pdbx_strand_id
1 'polypeptide(L)'
;MTQFERSAPTRGDVTGYLLKLIRESIPLTQEQLGMELGVDRATVQSWESGRRPFLAVPFGQAVRIRQRLGSRGANPILLDAVTDAAEADAILAALIDPKIERADITGQPLGCAVLTHRLSDLILWAVLGQTPTFIKSLPTPHRRRGPVATGPTLCAEEQRAFFTNLHVLAERAADQRHPNVLLHRQACFLAGMDPTGTSAAWLAQSNARKTHRVTTFHTWSPLWPDARSVVTSLANQGDPEPLRDFIARAHPDDACQRAALNYSAYWVGEIPYRQPDDSFMPTTNTDWRGTRLLRHLVERLDANHPFVDLNIHNLWALLTARRGLVHDHPTTGQTLADHATAILDSDRISAQSRQELTSIVYSLRTEGITGTGTGR
;
A
#
# COMPACT_ATOMS: atom_id res chain seq x y z
N MET A 1 -10.00 10.30 -30.87
CA MET A 1 -9.11 11.04 -29.95
C MET A 1 -9.96 11.54 -28.81
N THR A 2 -9.96 10.81 -27.69
CA THR A 2 -10.61 11.26 -26.45
C THR A 2 -9.89 12.52 -25.98
N GLN A 3 -10.62 13.61 -25.94
CA GLN A 3 -10.13 14.89 -25.44
C GLN A 3 -9.89 14.68 -23.94
N PHE A 4 -8.64 14.74 -23.47
CA PHE A 4 -8.37 14.80 -22.04
C PHE A 4 -9.08 16.04 -21.51
N GLU A 5 -10.22 15.85 -20.84
CA GLU A 5 -10.96 16.94 -20.22
C GLU A 5 -10.03 17.72 -19.29
N ARG A 6 -10.28 19.03 -19.13
CA ARG A 6 -9.49 19.87 -18.23
C ARG A 6 -9.54 19.28 -16.84
N SER A 7 -8.41 18.71 -16.42
CA SER A 7 -8.19 18.10 -15.12
C SER A 7 -8.56 19.08 -14.01
N ALA A 8 -9.11 18.55 -12.90
CA ALA A 8 -9.29 19.28 -11.65
C ALA A 8 -8.01 20.05 -11.27
N PRO A 9 -8.10 21.17 -10.52
CA PRO A 9 -6.92 21.89 -10.07
C PRO A 9 -5.92 20.91 -9.44
N THR A 10 -4.70 20.89 -9.98
CA THR A 10 -3.66 19.95 -9.55
C THR A 10 -3.35 20.18 -8.08
N ARG A 11 -3.35 19.10 -7.29
CA ARG A 11 -2.84 19.13 -5.91
C ARG A 11 -1.33 18.96 -5.91
N GLY A 12 -0.71 19.41 -4.82
CA GLY A 12 0.73 19.28 -4.62
C GLY A 12 1.10 19.08 -3.16
N ASP A 13 0.17 18.64 -2.32
CA ASP A 13 0.37 18.56 -0.87
C ASP A 13 1.40 17.48 -0.55
N VAL A 14 1.21 16.28 -1.09
CA VAL A 14 2.08 15.13 -0.82
C VAL A 14 3.43 15.34 -1.46
N THR A 15 3.46 15.71 -2.75
CA THR A 15 4.71 15.98 -3.47
C THR A 15 5.46 17.16 -2.85
N GLY A 16 4.76 18.23 -2.49
CA GLY A 16 5.35 19.42 -1.86
C GLY A 16 5.99 19.10 -0.53
N TYR A 17 5.27 18.38 0.35
CA TYR A 17 5.83 17.97 1.63
C TYR A 17 7.00 17.00 1.46
N LEU A 18 6.96 16.10 0.49
CA LEU A 18 8.08 15.20 0.19
C LEU A 18 9.32 15.99 -0.28
N LEU A 19 9.17 17.01 -1.13
CA LEU A 19 10.28 17.88 -1.55
C LEU A 19 10.92 18.61 -0.36
N LYS A 20 10.10 19.03 0.59
CA LYS A 20 10.59 19.60 1.85
C LYS A 20 11.43 18.58 2.62
N LEU A 21 10.99 17.33 2.75
CA LEU A 21 11.78 16.28 3.39
C LEU A 21 13.07 15.98 2.64
N ILE A 22 13.05 15.99 1.30
CA ILE A 22 14.24 15.84 0.47
C ILE A 22 15.23 16.97 0.77
N ARG A 23 14.77 18.22 0.81
CA ARG A 23 15.62 19.36 1.19
C ARG A 23 16.13 19.19 2.62
N GLU A 24 15.29 18.83 3.59
CA GLU A 24 15.68 18.64 4.99
C GLU A 24 16.66 17.47 5.21
N SER A 25 16.76 16.54 4.25
CA SER A 25 17.76 15.48 4.27
C SER A 25 19.18 15.97 3.96
N ILE A 26 19.34 17.21 3.49
CA ILE A 26 20.62 17.89 3.22
C ILE A 26 20.67 19.23 3.97
N PRO A 27 21.86 19.79 4.23
CA PRO A 27 21.99 21.02 5.02
C PRO A 27 21.65 22.29 4.21
N LEU A 28 20.54 22.30 3.47
CA LEU A 28 20.07 23.45 2.68
C LEU A 28 18.83 24.10 3.28
N THR A 29 18.87 25.42 3.44
CA THR A 29 17.67 26.25 3.67
C THR A 29 16.88 26.42 2.37
N GLN A 30 15.64 26.92 2.45
CA GLN A 30 14.85 27.26 1.26
C GLN A 30 15.52 28.33 0.39
N GLU A 31 16.23 29.28 1.01
CA GLU A 31 16.97 30.32 0.32
C GLU A 31 18.18 29.76 -0.42
N GLN A 32 18.96 28.90 0.24
CA GLN A 32 20.09 28.21 -0.39
C GLN A 32 19.63 27.29 -1.52
N LEU A 33 18.54 26.55 -1.34
CA LEU A 33 17.97 25.73 -2.41
C LEU A 33 17.50 26.60 -3.58
N GLY A 34 16.88 27.76 -3.32
CA GLY A 34 16.50 28.72 -4.36
C GLY A 34 17.70 29.16 -5.19
N MET A 35 18.78 29.59 -4.54
CA MET A 35 20.03 29.97 -5.21
C MET A 35 20.61 28.84 -6.07
N GLU A 36 20.67 27.62 -5.53
CA GLU A 36 21.16 26.43 -6.26
C GLU A 36 20.31 26.06 -7.48
N LEU A 37 19.01 26.33 -7.43
CA LEU A 37 18.07 26.03 -8.50
C LEU A 37 17.87 27.20 -9.47
N GLY A 38 18.34 28.40 -9.14
CA GLY A 38 18.10 29.62 -9.92
C GLY A 38 16.66 30.12 -9.83
N VAL A 39 15.98 29.89 -8.69
CA VAL A 39 14.61 30.36 -8.41
C VAL A 39 14.59 31.12 -7.09
N ASP A 40 13.58 31.97 -6.88
CA ASP A 40 13.45 32.67 -5.61
C ASP A 40 13.03 31.75 -4.45
N ARG A 41 13.29 32.20 -3.22
CA ARG A 41 12.89 31.49 -1.99
C ARG A 41 11.38 31.24 -1.95
N ALA A 42 10.58 32.16 -2.48
CA ALA A 42 9.12 32.08 -2.45
C ALA A 42 8.59 30.93 -3.33
N THR A 43 9.28 30.63 -4.44
CA THR A 43 9.00 29.54 -5.37
C THR A 43 9.26 28.21 -4.69
N VAL A 44 10.42 28.06 -4.04
CA VAL A 44 10.73 26.87 -3.21
C VAL A 44 9.68 26.69 -2.12
N GLN A 45 9.36 27.77 -1.38
CA GLN A 45 8.35 27.73 -0.33
C GLN A 45 6.96 27.33 -0.88
N SER A 46 6.61 27.78 -2.09
CA SER A 46 5.32 27.48 -2.72
C SER A 46 5.23 26.04 -3.20
N TRP A 47 6.34 25.47 -3.71
CA TRP A 47 6.46 24.04 -4.01
C TRP A 47 6.35 23.21 -2.74
N GLU A 48 7.14 23.52 -1.71
CA GLU A 48 7.19 22.76 -0.46
C GLU A 48 5.88 22.78 0.32
N SER A 49 5.07 23.83 0.15
CA SER A 49 3.76 23.93 0.78
C SER A 49 2.62 23.39 -0.08
N GLY A 50 2.90 22.87 -1.28
CA GLY A 50 1.87 22.43 -2.24
C GLY A 50 1.02 23.53 -2.87
N ARG A 51 1.24 24.81 -2.50
CA ARG A 51 0.46 25.96 -3.01
C ARG A 51 0.64 26.15 -4.51
N ARG A 52 1.84 25.87 -5.01
CA ARG A 52 2.10 25.66 -6.43
C ARG A 52 2.54 24.20 -6.58
N PRO A 53 1.70 23.34 -7.17
CA PRO A 53 2.05 21.94 -7.38
C PRO A 53 3.37 21.81 -8.11
N PHE A 54 4.26 20.98 -7.60
CA PHE A 54 5.51 20.68 -8.30
C PHE A 54 5.25 20.00 -9.65
N LEU A 55 4.10 19.35 -9.80
CA LEU A 55 3.57 18.82 -11.07
C LEU A 55 3.42 19.88 -12.17
N ALA A 56 3.30 21.17 -11.82
CA ALA A 56 3.26 22.26 -12.80
C ALA A 56 4.65 22.67 -13.31
N VAL A 57 5.73 22.16 -12.72
CA VAL A 57 7.10 22.42 -13.19
C VAL A 57 7.34 21.65 -14.49
N PRO A 58 7.91 22.28 -15.55
CA PRO A 58 8.25 21.57 -16.77
C PRO A 58 9.11 20.34 -16.50
N PHE A 59 8.80 19.21 -17.15
CA PHE A 59 9.45 17.92 -16.88
C PHE A 59 10.99 17.99 -16.93
N GLY A 60 11.55 18.66 -17.94
CA GLY A 60 13.00 18.85 -18.05
C GLY A 60 13.61 19.62 -16.86
N GLN A 61 12.88 20.58 -16.29
CA GLN A 61 13.30 21.29 -15.08
C GLN A 61 13.17 20.38 -13.85
N ALA A 62 12.10 19.60 -13.71
CA ALA A 62 11.93 18.64 -12.63
C ALA A 62 13.07 17.60 -12.60
N VAL A 63 13.47 17.07 -13.76
CA VAL A 63 14.62 16.16 -13.88
C VAL A 63 15.91 16.81 -13.39
N ARG A 64 16.19 18.06 -13.81
CA ARG A 64 17.38 18.80 -13.38
C ARG A 64 17.38 19.06 -11.87
N ILE A 65 16.23 19.42 -11.30
CA ILE A 65 16.06 19.62 -9.85
C ILE A 65 16.38 18.31 -9.11
N ARG A 66 15.81 17.19 -9.54
CA ARG A 66 16.07 15.86 -8.95
C ARG A 66 17.55 15.49 -9.00
N GLN A 67 18.20 15.68 -10.15
CA GLN A 67 19.64 15.41 -10.32
C GLN A 67 20.50 16.29 -9.43
N ARG A 68 20.20 17.59 -9.32
CA ARG A 68 20.92 18.52 -8.44
C ARG A 68 20.78 18.10 -6.98
N LEU A 69 19.57 17.79 -6.51
CA LEU A 69 19.33 17.31 -5.15
C LEU A 69 20.11 16.01 -4.87
N GLY A 70 20.08 15.05 -5.80
CA GLY A 70 20.87 13.82 -5.71
C GLY A 70 22.38 14.08 -5.62
N SER A 71 22.91 14.99 -6.46
CA SER A 71 24.34 15.36 -6.44
C SER A 71 24.79 16.04 -5.13
N ARG A 72 23.84 16.60 -4.37
CA ARG A 72 24.07 17.20 -3.05
C ARG A 72 23.89 16.21 -1.90
N GLY A 73 23.69 14.93 -2.20
CA GLY A 73 23.55 13.87 -1.20
C GLY A 73 22.15 13.75 -0.60
N ALA A 74 21.11 14.27 -1.27
CA ALA A 74 19.74 14.08 -0.79
C ALA A 74 19.37 12.60 -0.72
N ASN A 75 18.53 12.25 0.25
CA ASN A 75 18.21 10.86 0.55
C ASN A 75 17.58 10.17 -0.69
N PRO A 76 18.18 9.07 -1.18
CA PRO A 76 17.73 8.41 -2.41
C PRO A 76 16.32 7.81 -2.27
N ILE A 77 15.94 7.32 -1.09
CA ILE A 77 14.61 6.75 -0.84
C ILE A 77 13.52 7.83 -1.01
N LEU A 78 13.79 9.05 -0.54
CA LEU A 78 12.86 10.18 -0.71
C LEU A 78 12.80 10.64 -2.17
N LEU A 79 13.95 10.70 -2.86
CA LEU A 79 14.01 11.06 -4.28
C LEU A 79 13.24 10.07 -5.17
N ASP A 80 13.34 8.77 -4.87
CA ASP A 80 12.65 7.72 -5.60
C ASP A 80 11.13 7.75 -5.38
N ALA A 81 10.67 8.30 -4.25
CA ALA A 81 9.25 8.41 -3.92
C ALA A 81 8.54 9.60 -4.61
N VAL A 82 9.25 10.48 -5.31
CA VAL A 82 8.67 11.69 -5.93
C VAL A 82 7.60 11.37 -6.96
N THR A 83 7.81 10.33 -7.78
CA THR A 83 6.81 9.90 -8.77
C THR A 83 5.56 9.34 -8.08
N ASP A 84 5.72 8.55 -7.03
CA ASP A 84 4.60 8.00 -6.27
C ASP A 84 3.82 9.12 -5.54
N ALA A 85 4.50 10.15 -5.04
CA ALA A 85 3.87 11.32 -4.42
C ALA A 85 3.05 12.16 -5.43
N ALA A 86 3.58 12.32 -6.63
CA ALA A 86 2.88 12.96 -7.75
C ALA A 86 1.61 12.20 -8.14
N GLU A 87 1.68 10.87 -8.20
CA GLU A 87 0.54 10.02 -8.45
C GLU A 87 -0.49 10.07 -7.31
N ALA A 88 -0.04 10.10 -6.05
CA ALA A 88 -0.91 10.29 -4.90
C ALA A 88 -1.69 11.62 -4.99
N ASP A 89 -1.02 12.73 -5.32
CA ASP A 89 -1.68 14.02 -5.51
C ASP A 89 -2.74 13.98 -6.64
N ALA A 90 -2.46 13.27 -7.74
CA ALA A 90 -3.42 13.10 -8.84
C ALA A 90 -4.64 12.25 -8.44
N ILE A 91 -4.42 11.15 -7.72
CA ILE A 91 -5.50 10.30 -7.19
C ILE A 91 -6.35 11.07 -6.17
N LEU A 92 -5.70 11.80 -5.25
CA LEU A 92 -6.39 12.63 -4.25
C LEU A 92 -7.24 13.71 -4.91
N ALA A 93 -6.69 14.42 -5.92
CA ALA A 93 -7.41 15.44 -6.66
C ALA A 93 -8.67 14.89 -7.34
N ALA A 94 -8.59 13.70 -7.95
CA ALA A 94 -9.73 13.05 -8.57
C ALA A 94 -10.76 12.62 -7.52
N LEU A 95 -10.33 12.02 -6.41
CA LEU A 95 -11.22 11.46 -5.38
C LEU A 95 -11.97 12.50 -4.57
N ILE A 96 -11.49 13.73 -4.45
CA ILE A 96 -12.20 14.80 -3.75
C ILE A 96 -13.00 15.72 -4.70
N ASP A 97 -12.96 15.45 -6.02
CA ASP A 97 -13.70 16.27 -7.00
C ASP A 97 -15.21 16.15 -6.71
N PRO A 98 -15.93 17.27 -6.50
CA PRO A 98 -17.38 17.24 -6.25
C PRO A 98 -18.19 16.65 -7.41
N LYS A 99 -17.60 16.45 -8.59
CA LYS A 99 -18.24 15.87 -9.77
C LYS A 99 -17.95 14.38 -9.95
N ILE A 100 -17.46 13.68 -8.93
CA ILE A 100 -17.09 12.26 -9.03
C ILE A 100 -18.22 11.37 -9.59
N GLU A 101 -19.48 11.69 -9.28
CA GLU A 101 -20.66 10.94 -9.77
C GLU A 101 -20.78 10.94 -11.30
N ARG A 102 -20.29 12.01 -11.95
CA ARG A 102 -20.35 12.22 -13.40
C ARG A 102 -19.02 11.94 -14.09
N ALA A 103 -17.96 11.71 -13.33
CA ALA A 103 -16.63 11.50 -13.88
C ALA A 103 -16.58 10.21 -14.72
N ASP A 104 -15.77 10.22 -15.78
CA ASP A 104 -15.51 9.03 -16.58
C ASP A 104 -14.84 7.95 -15.73
N ILE A 105 -15.45 6.77 -15.64
CA ILE A 105 -14.95 5.64 -14.85
C ILE A 105 -13.67 5.05 -15.47
N THR A 106 -13.54 5.10 -16.79
CA THR A 106 -12.37 4.56 -17.50
C THR A 106 -11.14 5.47 -17.36
N GLY A 107 -11.36 6.76 -17.12
CA GLY A 107 -10.32 7.76 -16.89
C GLY A 107 -9.94 7.98 -15.42
N GLN A 108 -10.49 7.20 -14.47
CA GLN A 108 -10.18 7.37 -13.05
C GLN A 108 -8.73 6.96 -12.76
N PRO A 109 -7.88 7.84 -12.17
CA PRO A 109 -6.49 7.51 -11.85
C PRO A 109 -6.35 6.30 -10.93
N LEU A 110 -7.30 6.12 -10.00
CA LEU A 110 -7.37 4.98 -9.10
C LEU A 110 -7.64 3.65 -9.84
N GLY A 111 -8.01 3.66 -11.12
CA GLY A 111 -8.21 2.46 -11.93
C GLY A 111 -7.12 2.20 -12.96
N CYS A 112 -6.07 3.03 -13.04
CA CYS A 112 -5.08 2.97 -14.13
C CYS A 112 -3.93 1.99 -13.89
N ALA A 113 -3.58 1.72 -12.63
CA ALA A 113 -2.50 0.83 -12.26
C ALA A 113 -2.75 0.25 -10.87
N VAL A 114 -2.13 -0.89 -10.61
CA VAL A 114 -2.18 -1.54 -9.30
C VAL A 114 -1.40 -0.72 -8.28
N LEU A 115 -2.04 -0.36 -7.16
CA LEU A 115 -1.44 0.36 -6.06
C LEU A 115 -0.32 -0.48 -5.42
N THR A 116 0.73 0.21 -4.98
CA THR A 116 1.76 -0.35 -4.10
C THR A 116 1.54 0.14 -2.68
N HIS A 117 2.13 -0.56 -1.70
CA HIS A 117 2.11 -0.13 -0.31
C HIS A 117 2.62 1.30 -0.14
N ARG A 118 3.67 1.69 -0.88
CA ARG A 118 4.22 3.05 -0.78
C ARG A 118 3.23 4.10 -1.28
N LEU A 119 2.59 3.86 -2.43
CA LEU A 119 1.61 4.79 -2.98
C LEU A 119 0.38 4.90 -2.05
N SER A 120 -0.09 3.78 -1.52
CA SER A 120 -1.18 3.78 -0.54
C SER A 120 -0.81 4.51 0.76
N ASP A 121 0.40 4.29 1.31
CA ASP A 121 0.91 5.04 2.47
C ASP A 121 0.93 6.55 2.19
N LEU A 122 1.33 6.97 0.98
CA LEU A 122 1.38 8.39 0.61
C LEU A 122 -0.01 9.03 0.49
N ILE A 123 -0.99 8.31 -0.06
CA ILE A 123 -2.39 8.75 -0.10
C ILE A 123 -2.93 8.88 1.34
N LEU A 124 -2.76 7.84 2.15
CA LEU A 124 -3.27 7.80 3.52
C LEU A 124 -2.53 8.77 4.45
N TRP A 125 -1.31 9.18 4.11
CA TRP A 125 -0.61 10.23 4.84
C TRP A 125 -1.37 11.56 4.76
N ALA A 126 -1.85 11.93 3.57
CA ALA A 126 -2.65 13.14 3.40
C ALA A 126 -4.02 13.02 4.06
N VAL A 127 -4.65 11.86 3.97
CA VAL A 127 -6.02 11.63 4.47
C VAL A 127 -6.06 11.46 5.99
N LEU A 128 -5.16 10.67 6.56
CA LEU A 128 -5.18 10.25 7.97
C LEU A 128 -4.06 10.87 8.82
N GLY A 129 -3.13 11.61 8.21
CA GLY A 129 -1.96 12.15 8.89
C GLY A 129 -0.92 11.08 9.27
N GLN A 130 -1.09 9.84 8.83
CA GLN A 130 -0.20 8.73 9.18
C GLN A 130 1.08 8.79 8.36
N THR A 131 2.23 9.06 9.00
CA THR A 131 3.50 9.12 8.29
C THR A 131 3.83 7.77 7.63
N PRO A 132 4.18 7.75 6.32
CA PRO A 132 4.55 6.56 5.59
C PRO A 132 5.66 5.77 6.27
N THR A 133 5.58 4.44 6.18
CA THR A 133 6.53 3.53 6.86
C THR A 133 7.98 3.79 6.42
N PHE A 134 8.19 4.01 5.12
CA PHE A 134 9.51 4.30 4.57
C PHE A 134 10.08 5.64 5.05
N ILE A 135 9.24 6.61 5.42
CA ILE A 135 9.66 7.90 5.97
C ILE A 135 9.97 7.77 7.47
N LYS A 136 9.14 7.02 8.22
CA LYS A 136 9.37 6.73 9.65
C LYS A 136 10.72 6.06 9.91
N SER A 137 11.19 5.25 8.97
CA SER A 137 12.48 4.56 9.07
C SER A 137 13.70 5.46 8.84
N LEU A 138 13.51 6.70 8.42
CA LEU A 138 14.62 7.62 8.14
C LEU A 138 15.11 8.34 9.41
N PRO A 139 16.41 8.65 9.52
CA PRO A 139 16.93 9.50 10.58
C PRO A 139 16.19 10.83 10.62
N THR A 140 15.72 11.24 11.79
CA THR A 140 14.99 12.50 11.94
C THR A 140 15.94 13.68 11.69
N PRO A 141 15.60 14.63 10.79
CA PRO A 141 16.43 15.81 10.60
C PRO A 141 16.48 16.66 11.88
N HIS A 142 17.52 17.49 12.00
CA HIS A 142 17.83 18.27 13.20
C HIS A 142 16.66 19.15 13.68
N ARG A 143 16.68 19.45 14.99
CA ARG A 143 15.65 20.16 15.77
C ARG A 143 15.00 21.32 14.99
N ARG A 144 13.72 21.17 14.68
CA ARG A 144 12.89 22.19 14.01
C ARG A 144 12.69 23.40 14.93
N ARG A 145 12.87 24.63 14.42
CA ARG A 145 12.50 25.87 15.13
C ARG A 145 11.14 26.36 14.62
N GLY A 146 10.19 26.59 15.54
CA GLY A 146 8.88 27.18 15.27
C GLY A 146 7.80 26.21 14.78
N PRO A 147 6.56 26.69 14.61
CA PRO A 147 5.44 25.88 14.10
C PRO A 147 5.67 25.56 12.62
N VAL A 148 5.82 24.28 12.32
CA VAL A 148 6.09 23.75 10.98
C VAL A 148 5.14 22.59 10.73
N ALA A 149 4.55 22.52 9.54
CA ALA A 149 3.66 21.42 9.16
C ALA A 149 4.33 20.04 9.40
N THR A 150 3.58 19.13 10.01
CA THR A 150 4.03 17.77 10.37
C THR A 150 3.78 16.75 9.25
N GLY A 151 2.99 17.10 8.24
CA GLY A 151 2.71 16.31 7.03
C GLY A 151 1.83 17.08 6.03
N PRO A 152 1.56 16.50 4.86
CA PRO A 152 0.42 16.88 4.04
C PRO A 152 -0.85 16.45 4.80
N THR A 153 -1.84 17.33 4.92
CA THR A 153 -3.09 17.00 5.63
C THR A 153 -4.26 17.62 4.89
N LEU A 154 -5.22 16.77 4.52
CA LEU A 154 -6.53 17.20 4.06
C LEU A 154 -7.34 17.80 5.21
N CYS A 155 -8.19 18.77 4.91
CA CYS A 155 -9.15 19.25 5.91
C CYS A 155 -10.25 18.19 6.17
N ALA A 156 -10.99 18.32 7.27
CA ALA A 156 -12.00 17.33 7.65
C ALA A 156 -13.12 17.15 6.59
N GLU A 157 -13.44 18.20 5.82
CA GLU A 157 -14.40 18.12 4.72
C GLU A 157 -13.86 17.30 3.56
N GLU A 158 -12.61 17.54 3.15
CA GLU A 158 -11.94 16.78 2.10
C GLU A 158 -11.74 15.31 2.49
N GLN A 159 -11.41 15.03 3.75
CA GLN A 159 -11.31 13.65 4.26
C GLN A 159 -12.64 12.92 4.17
N ARG A 160 -13.75 13.58 4.52
CA ARG A 160 -15.10 13.00 4.40
C ARG A 160 -15.46 12.78 2.93
N ALA A 161 -15.19 13.76 2.07
CA ALA A 161 -15.42 13.63 0.63
C ALA A 161 -14.64 12.46 0.04
N PHE A 162 -13.36 12.27 0.43
CA PHE A 162 -12.54 11.15 0.00
C PHE A 162 -13.21 9.80 0.27
N PHE A 163 -13.66 9.53 1.50
CA PHE A 163 -14.28 8.24 1.84
C PHE A 163 -15.65 8.06 1.17
N THR A 164 -16.49 9.09 1.15
CA THR A 164 -17.79 9.04 0.46
C THR A 164 -17.62 8.75 -1.04
N ASN A 165 -16.66 9.41 -1.68
CA ASN A 165 -16.43 9.28 -3.12
C ASN A 165 -15.82 7.91 -3.49
N LEU A 166 -15.07 7.28 -2.59
CA LEU A 166 -14.64 5.88 -2.76
C LEU A 166 -15.84 4.93 -2.85
N HIS A 167 -16.89 5.13 -2.03
CA HIS A 167 -18.10 4.31 -2.10
C HIS A 167 -18.80 4.48 -3.45
N VAL A 168 -18.96 5.73 -3.90
CA VAL A 168 -19.55 6.06 -5.21
C VAL A 168 -18.78 5.39 -6.35
N LEU A 169 -17.45 5.51 -6.36
CA LEU A 169 -16.62 4.90 -7.39
C LEU A 169 -16.70 3.38 -7.38
N ALA A 170 -16.65 2.76 -6.20
CA ALA A 170 -16.78 1.31 -6.09
C ALA A 170 -18.13 0.83 -6.64
N GLU A 171 -19.24 1.46 -6.27
CA GLU A 171 -20.57 1.10 -6.76
C GLU A 171 -20.70 1.24 -8.29
N ARG A 172 -20.15 2.32 -8.85
CA ARG A 172 -20.12 2.52 -10.31
C ARG A 172 -19.21 1.52 -11.01
N ALA A 173 -18.06 1.20 -10.43
CA ALA A 173 -17.10 0.24 -10.97
C ALA A 173 -17.61 -1.21 -10.92
N ALA A 174 -18.55 -1.52 -10.02
CA ALA A 174 -19.23 -2.82 -9.94
C ALA A 174 -20.35 -3.01 -10.96
N ASP A 175 -20.62 -2.03 -11.85
CA ASP A 175 -21.66 -2.17 -12.88
C ASP A 175 -21.42 -3.42 -13.73
N GLN A 176 -22.42 -4.30 -13.77
CA GLN A 176 -22.37 -5.59 -14.44
C GLN A 176 -22.15 -5.49 -15.95
N ARG A 177 -22.48 -4.35 -16.57
CA ARG A 177 -22.33 -4.16 -18.01
C ARG A 177 -20.87 -3.97 -18.42
N HIS A 178 -20.10 -3.24 -17.62
CA HIS A 178 -18.69 -2.92 -17.88
C HIS A 178 -17.92 -2.83 -16.57
N PRO A 179 -17.63 -3.96 -15.92
CA PRO A 179 -17.00 -3.95 -14.61
C PRO A 179 -15.56 -3.43 -14.71
N ASN A 180 -15.24 -2.42 -13.91
CA ASN A 180 -13.87 -1.93 -13.75
C ASN A 180 -13.30 -2.51 -12.44
N VAL A 181 -12.90 -3.77 -12.50
CA VAL A 181 -12.58 -4.59 -11.32
C VAL A 181 -11.40 -4.02 -10.53
N LEU A 182 -10.37 -3.51 -11.22
CA LEU A 182 -9.24 -2.86 -10.56
C LEU A 182 -9.68 -1.60 -9.80
N LEU A 183 -10.46 -0.73 -10.43
CA LEU A 183 -10.97 0.45 -9.76
C LEU A 183 -11.81 0.09 -8.53
N HIS A 184 -12.73 -0.88 -8.68
CA HIS A 184 -13.57 -1.36 -7.59
C HIS A 184 -12.73 -1.84 -6.39
N ARG A 185 -11.77 -2.74 -6.62
CA ARG A 185 -11.00 -3.36 -5.54
C ARG A 185 -10.12 -2.35 -4.80
N GLN A 186 -9.54 -1.38 -5.53
CA GLN A 186 -8.70 -0.34 -4.94
C GLN A 186 -9.53 0.68 -4.17
N ALA A 187 -10.73 0.99 -4.65
CA ALA A 187 -11.69 1.82 -3.91
C ALA A 187 -12.12 1.15 -2.60
N CYS A 188 -12.45 -0.15 -2.64
CA CYS A 188 -12.79 -0.91 -1.43
C CYS A 188 -11.61 -1.02 -0.45
N PHE A 189 -10.38 -1.22 -0.95
CA PHE A 189 -9.18 -1.25 -0.13
C PHE A 189 -8.98 0.06 0.64
N LEU A 190 -9.02 1.21 -0.05
CA LEU A 190 -8.86 2.51 0.58
C LEU A 190 -10.03 2.86 1.52
N ALA A 191 -11.26 2.47 1.19
CA ALA A 191 -12.42 2.64 2.08
C ALA A 191 -12.25 1.84 3.38
N GLY A 192 -11.57 0.69 3.32
CA GLY A 192 -11.19 -0.10 4.49
C GLY A 192 -10.28 0.62 5.48
N MET A 193 -9.72 1.78 5.13
CA MET A 193 -8.86 2.59 6.00
C MET A 193 -9.61 3.71 6.75
N ASP A 194 -10.93 3.81 6.57
CA ASP A 194 -11.77 4.79 7.25
C ASP A 194 -11.78 4.56 8.78
N PRO A 195 -11.27 5.50 9.59
CA PRO A 195 -11.21 5.33 11.03
C PRO A 195 -12.56 5.54 11.73
N THR A 196 -13.58 6.03 11.02
CA THR A 196 -14.90 6.36 11.60
C THR A 196 -15.84 5.16 11.64
N GLY A 197 -15.50 4.05 10.98
CA GLY A 197 -16.34 2.86 10.85
C GLY A 197 -17.52 2.99 9.87
N THR A 198 -17.71 4.16 9.23
CA THR A 198 -18.81 4.36 8.26
C THR A 198 -18.64 3.43 7.06
N SER A 199 -17.42 3.27 6.57
CA SER A 199 -17.11 2.37 5.46
C SER A 199 -17.28 0.88 5.81
N ALA A 200 -17.19 0.49 7.08
CA ALA A 200 -17.31 -0.91 7.50
C ALA A 200 -18.71 -1.49 7.19
N ALA A 201 -19.77 -0.75 7.54
CA ALA A 201 -21.14 -1.17 7.29
C ALA A 201 -21.43 -1.30 5.78
N TRP A 202 -20.92 -0.36 4.98
CA TRP A 202 -21.05 -0.39 3.52
C TRP A 202 -20.29 -1.57 2.90
N LEU A 203 -19.06 -1.83 3.33
CA LEU A 203 -18.26 -2.99 2.89
C LEU A 203 -18.96 -4.31 3.23
N ALA A 204 -19.52 -4.45 4.44
CA ALA A 204 -20.18 -5.67 4.88
C ALA A 204 -21.43 -5.97 4.04
N GLN A 205 -22.25 -4.95 3.76
CA GLN A 205 -23.43 -5.08 2.90
C GLN A 205 -23.03 -5.44 1.46
N SER A 206 -22.00 -4.79 0.92
CA SER A 206 -21.48 -5.06 -0.42
C SER A 206 -20.91 -6.47 -0.54
N ASN A 207 -20.18 -6.94 0.48
CA ASN A 207 -19.64 -8.28 0.57
C ASN A 207 -20.76 -9.33 0.63
N ALA A 208 -21.74 -9.18 1.53
CA ALA A 208 -22.85 -10.12 1.67
C ALA A 208 -23.60 -10.33 0.35
N ARG A 209 -23.86 -9.25 -0.41
CA ARG A 209 -24.49 -9.33 -1.74
C ARG A 209 -23.65 -10.12 -2.75
N LYS A 210 -22.31 -10.06 -2.66
CA LYS A 210 -21.38 -10.78 -3.53
C LYS A 210 -21.19 -12.24 -3.08
N THR A 211 -21.11 -12.53 -1.79
CA THR A 211 -20.96 -13.90 -1.27
C THR A 211 -22.15 -14.78 -1.65
N HIS A 212 -23.36 -14.22 -1.71
CA HIS A 212 -24.53 -14.94 -2.24
C HIS A 212 -24.43 -15.29 -3.74
N ARG A 213 -23.51 -14.65 -4.49
CA ARG A 213 -23.34 -14.81 -5.95
C ARG A 213 -22.05 -15.53 -6.35
N VAL A 214 -21.01 -15.47 -5.53
CA VAL A 214 -19.68 -16.06 -5.78
C VAL A 214 -19.35 -16.97 -4.60
N THR A 215 -19.80 -18.21 -4.66
CA THR A 215 -19.71 -19.15 -3.53
C THR A 215 -18.44 -19.99 -3.52
N THR A 216 -17.69 -20.09 -4.62
CA THR A 216 -16.42 -20.83 -4.68
C THR A 216 -15.57 -20.39 -5.86
N PHE A 217 -14.28 -20.14 -5.66
CA PHE A 217 -13.33 -19.98 -6.77
C PHE A 217 -12.83 -21.36 -7.21
N HIS A 218 -12.86 -21.65 -8.51
CA HIS A 218 -12.27 -22.87 -9.07
C HIS A 218 -10.82 -22.68 -9.53
N THR A 219 -10.47 -21.45 -9.89
CA THR A 219 -9.13 -21.02 -10.28
C THR A 219 -9.06 -19.49 -10.16
N TRP A 220 -7.90 -18.90 -10.48
CA TRP A 220 -7.73 -17.46 -10.49
C TRP A 220 -8.61 -16.79 -11.56
N SER A 221 -9.21 -15.66 -11.20
CA SER A 221 -9.91 -14.75 -12.11
C SER A 221 -9.77 -13.32 -11.59
N PRO A 222 -10.09 -12.27 -12.38
CA PRO A 222 -10.09 -10.89 -11.88
C PRO A 222 -11.01 -10.66 -10.67
N LEU A 223 -12.04 -11.49 -10.46
CA LEU A 223 -12.90 -11.42 -9.28
C LEU A 223 -12.20 -11.89 -7.98
N TRP A 224 -11.12 -12.66 -8.10
CA TRP A 224 -10.34 -13.15 -6.97
C TRP A 224 -9.64 -12.02 -6.20
N PRO A 225 -8.81 -11.16 -6.82
CA PRO A 225 -8.19 -10.04 -6.11
C PRO A 225 -9.22 -8.98 -5.68
N ASP A 226 -10.36 -8.90 -6.36
CA ASP A 226 -11.48 -8.07 -5.93
C ASP A 226 -12.05 -8.52 -4.59
N ALA A 227 -12.43 -9.80 -4.51
CA ALA A 227 -12.93 -10.42 -3.28
C ALA A 227 -11.90 -10.32 -2.15
N ARG A 228 -10.62 -10.62 -2.44
CA ARG A 228 -9.52 -10.47 -1.49
C ARG A 228 -9.47 -9.06 -0.90
N SER A 229 -9.56 -8.03 -1.74
CA SER A 229 -9.47 -6.63 -1.28
C SER A 229 -10.61 -6.27 -0.32
N VAL A 230 -11.84 -6.71 -0.63
CA VAL A 230 -13.01 -6.48 0.24
C VAL A 230 -12.85 -7.17 1.60
N VAL A 231 -12.47 -8.45 1.62
CA VAL A 231 -12.32 -9.18 2.89
C VAL A 231 -11.14 -8.68 3.71
N THR A 232 -10.06 -8.21 3.08
CA THR A 232 -8.97 -7.54 3.81
C THR A 232 -9.44 -6.20 4.39
N SER A 233 -10.28 -5.44 3.69
CA SER A 233 -10.84 -4.21 4.22
C SER A 233 -11.74 -4.46 5.43
N LEU A 234 -12.55 -5.52 5.41
CA LEU A 234 -13.38 -5.93 6.55
C LEU A 234 -12.54 -6.34 7.76
N ALA A 235 -11.47 -7.12 7.54
CA ALA A 235 -10.52 -7.46 8.60
C ALA A 235 -9.86 -6.22 9.20
N ASN A 236 -9.49 -5.24 8.38
CA ASN A 236 -8.93 -3.96 8.86
C ASN A 236 -9.92 -3.16 9.71
N GLN A 237 -11.22 -3.31 9.44
CA GLN A 237 -12.33 -2.70 10.19
C GLN A 237 -12.73 -3.52 11.43
N GLY A 238 -12.03 -4.61 11.74
CA GLY A 238 -12.22 -5.41 12.94
C GLY A 238 -13.06 -6.68 12.77
N ASP A 239 -13.48 -7.03 11.54
CA ASP A 239 -14.17 -8.29 11.24
C ASP A 239 -13.24 -9.27 10.50
N PRO A 240 -12.57 -10.20 11.21
CA PRO A 240 -11.60 -11.12 10.62
C PRO A 240 -12.26 -12.31 9.90
N GLU A 241 -13.53 -12.61 10.16
CA GLU A 241 -14.17 -13.85 9.69
C GLU A 241 -14.26 -13.95 8.16
N PRO A 242 -14.66 -12.89 7.41
CA PRO A 242 -14.65 -12.93 5.94
C PRO A 242 -13.27 -13.24 5.35
N LEU A 243 -12.20 -12.76 5.98
CA LEU A 243 -10.83 -13.02 5.53
C LEU A 243 -10.42 -14.47 5.80
N ARG A 244 -10.75 -15.02 6.97
CA ARG A 244 -10.52 -16.43 7.32
C ARG A 244 -11.25 -17.37 6.35
N ASP A 245 -12.51 -17.06 6.10
CA ASP A 245 -13.35 -17.77 5.15
C ASP A 245 -12.81 -17.75 3.72
N PHE A 246 -12.21 -16.62 3.31
CA PHE A 246 -11.54 -16.47 2.03
C PHE A 246 -10.27 -17.34 1.97
N ILE A 247 -9.39 -17.27 2.99
CA ILE A 247 -8.16 -18.07 3.03
C ILE A 247 -8.46 -19.57 2.93
N ALA A 248 -9.52 -20.05 3.60
CA ALA A 248 -9.91 -21.45 3.59
C ALA A 248 -10.44 -21.94 2.23
N ARG A 249 -11.01 -21.06 1.39
CA ARG A 249 -11.81 -21.46 0.21
C ARG A 249 -11.36 -20.87 -1.12
N ALA A 250 -10.53 -19.82 -1.10
CA ALA A 250 -10.15 -19.09 -2.30
C ALA A 250 -8.80 -19.54 -2.90
N HIS A 251 -8.18 -20.60 -2.36
CA HIS A 251 -6.89 -21.11 -2.85
C HIS A 251 -7.02 -22.56 -3.38
N PRO A 252 -7.89 -22.81 -4.39
CA PRO A 252 -8.17 -24.16 -4.89
C PRO A 252 -7.01 -24.77 -5.70
N ASP A 253 -6.09 -23.94 -6.21
CA ASP A 253 -5.01 -24.35 -7.10
C ASP A 253 -3.74 -23.50 -6.93
N ASP A 254 -2.67 -23.90 -7.61
CA ASP A 254 -1.40 -23.18 -7.59
C ASP A 254 -1.50 -21.79 -8.22
N ALA A 255 -2.47 -21.54 -9.11
CA ALA A 255 -2.63 -20.24 -9.76
C ALA A 255 -3.08 -19.18 -8.74
N CYS A 256 -4.05 -19.51 -7.88
CA CYS A 256 -4.46 -18.65 -6.77
C CYS A 256 -3.33 -18.45 -5.75
N GLN A 257 -2.54 -19.49 -5.45
CA GLN A 257 -1.40 -19.35 -4.55
C GLN A 257 -0.30 -18.45 -5.11
N ARG A 258 0.04 -18.62 -6.39
CA ARG A 258 0.97 -17.70 -7.08
C ARG A 258 0.43 -16.28 -7.11
N ALA A 259 -0.87 -16.10 -7.38
CA ALA A 259 -1.50 -14.79 -7.36
C ALA A 259 -1.39 -14.09 -6.01
N ALA A 260 -1.60 -14.83 -4.91
CA ALA A 260 -1.43 -14.29 -3.57
C ALA A 260 -0.01 -13.79 -3.33
N LEU A 261 1.00 -14.59 -3.70
CA LEU A 261 2.42 -14.26 -3.53
C LEU A 261 2.89 -13.14 -4.46
N ASN A 262 2.58 -13.18 -5.75
CA ASN A 262 2.97 -12.16 -6.72
C ASN A 262 2.35 -10.81 -6.40
N TYR A 263 1.07 -10.76 -6.01
CA TYR A 263 0.47 -9.49 -5.55
C TYR A 263 1.15 -8.99 -4.28
N SER A 264 1.42 -9.86 -3.31
CA SER A 264 2.06 -9.43 -2.05
C SER A 264 3.50 -8.94 -2.30
N ALA A 265 4.26 -9.60 -3.18
CA ALA A 265 5.58 -9.17 -3.61
C ALA A 265 5.55 -7.82 -4.35
N TYR A 266 4.58 -7.61 -5.23
CA TYR A 266 4.34 -6.33 -5.89
C TYR A 266 3.96 -5.23 -4.89
N TRP A 267 3.04 -5.54 -3.98
CA TRP A 267 2.54 -4.62 -2.96
C TRP A 267 3.66 -4.06 -2.09
N VAL A 268 4.58 -4.92 -1.62
CA VAL A 268 5.73 -4.51 -0.79
C VAL A 268 6.87 -3.88 -1.62
N GLY A 269 6.68 -3.77 -2.94
CA GLY A 269 7.62 -3.19 -3.89
C GLY A 269 8.83 -4.07 -4.20
N GLU A 270 8.75 -5.37 -3.97
CA GLU A 270 9.80 -6.31 -4.39
C GLU A 270 9.83 -6.49 -5.90
N ILE A 271 8.65 -6.52 -6.54
CA ILE A 271 8.52 -6.40 -7.99
C ILE A 271 8.59 -4.90 -8.32
N PRO A 272 9.64 -4.41 -9.04
CA PRO A 272 9.92 -2.98 -9.15
C PRO A 272 9.17 -2.29 -10.29
N TYR A 273 8.59 -3.05 -11.22
CA TYR A 273 7.87 -2.51 -12.38
C TYR A 273 6.38 -2.37 -12.10
N ARG A 274 5.80 -1.25 -12.54
CA ARG A 274 4.37 -0.95 -12.38
C ARG A 274 3.50 -1.95 -13.14
N GLN A 275 2.44 -2.40 -12.48
CA GLN A 275 1.45 -3.30 -13.06
C GLN A 275 0.21 -2.52 -13.49
N PRO A 276 -0.21 -2.58 -14.76
CA PRO A 276 -1.38 -1.86 -15.24
C PRO A 276 -2.69 -2.46 -14.74
N ASP A 277 -2.72 -3.78 -14.52
CA ASP A 277 -3.90 -4.53 -14.09
C ASP A 277 -3.51 -5.78 -13.29
N ASP A 278 -4.49 -6.64 -12.97
CA ASP A 278 -4.30 -7.82 -12.13
C ASP A 278 -3.78 -9.06 -12.87
N SER A 279 -3.64 -9.00 -14.21
CA SER A 279 -3.29 -10.16 -15.04
C SER A 279 -1.91 -10.74 -14.75
N PHE A 280 -1.01 -9.97 -14.12
CA PHE A 280 0.31 -10.46 -13.71
C PHE A 280 0.25 -11.45 -12.53
N MET A 281 -0.81 -11.42 -11.72
CA MET A 281 -0.87 -12.17 -10.46
C MET A 281 -0.69 -13.69 -10.66
N PRO A 282 -1.44 -14.39 -11.53
CA PRO A 282 -1.34 -15.85 -11.65
C PRO A 282 -0.09 -16.33 -12.40
N THR A 283 0.67 -15.41 -13.01
CA THR A 283 1.80 -15.73 -13.89
C THR A 283 2.95 -16.40 -13.13
N THR A 284 3.70 -17.24 -13.83
CA THR A 284 4.93 -17.84 -13.30
C THR A 284 6.05 -16.80 -13.35
N ASN A 285 6.13 -15.95 -12.33
CA ASN A 285 7.13 -14.88 -12.23
C ASN A 285 8.33 -15.35 -11.39
N THR A 286 9.52 -15.35 -11.99
CA THR A 286 10.80 -15.71 -11.35
C THR A 286 11.67 -14.52 -10.97
N ASP A 287 11.23 -13.29 -11.25
CA ASP A 287 12.05 -12.08 -11.22
C ASP A 287 12.27 -11.51 -9.81
N TRP A 288 11.49 -11.96 -8.83
CA TRP A 288 11.63 -11.59 -7.42
C TRP A 288 12.12 -12.78 -6.60
N ARG A 289 12.83 -12.55 -5.49
CA ARG A 289 13.51 -13.59 -4.70
C ARG A 289 12.73 -14.05 -3.47
N GLY A 290 11.89 -13.19 -2.92
CA GLY A 290 11.12 -13.39 -1.70
C GLY A 290 11.71 -12.73 -0.46
N THR A 291 12.90 -12.15 -0.54
CA THR A 291 13.60 -11.59 0.62
C THR A 291 12.84 -10.41 1.24
N ARG A 292 12.31 -9.49 0.41
CA ARG A 292 11.58 -8.32 0.93
C ARG A 292 10.21 -8.72 1.46
N LEU A 293 9.52 -9.62 0.76
CA LEU A 293 8.26 -10.17 1.21
C LEU A 293 8.40 -10.94 2.53
N LEU A 294 9.42 -11.81 2.67
CA LEU A 294 9.68 -12.55 3.91
C LEU A 294 9.85 -11.59 5.09
N ARG A 295 10.75 -10.61 4.97
CA ARG A 295 10.97 -9.61 6.03
C ARG A 295 9.69 -8.88 6.39
N HIS A 296 8.93 -8.44 5.37
CA HIS A 296 7.68 -7.72 5.57
C HIS A 296 6.62 -8.55 6.34
N LEU A 297 6.48 -9.83 6.00
CA LEU A 297 5.54 -10.73 6.67
C LEU A 297 5.96 -11.01 8.12
N VAL A 298 7.26 -11.22 8.36
CA VAL A 298 7.82 -11.47 9.71
C VAL A 298 7.67 -10.25 10.61
N GLU A 299 7.94 -9.04 10.10
CA GLU A 299 7.76 -7.77 10.84
C GLU A 299 6.31 -7.52 11.26
N ARG A 300 5.34 -8.13 10.57
CA ARG A 300 3.89 -7.99 10.81
C ARG A 300 3.25 -9.25 11.37
N LEU A 301 4.08 -10.18 11.82
CA LEU A 301 3.64 -11.38 12.50
C LEU A 301 3.37 -11.03 13.97
N ASP A 302 2.18 -10.49 14.23
CA ASP A 302 1.69 -10.09 15.55
C ASP A 302 0.23 -10.54 15.73
N ALA A 303 -0.13 -11.08 16.90
CA ALA A 303 -1.44 -11.65 17.18
C ALA A 303 -2.60 -10.63 17.13
N ASN A 304 -2.32 -9.34 17.29
CA ASN A 304 -3.28 -8.26 17.21
C ASN A 304 -3.30 -7.58 15.83
N HIS A 305 -2.43 -8.01 14.90
CA HIS A 305 -2.42 -7.45 13.56
C HIS A 305 -3.68 -7.88 12.80
N PRO A 306 -4.45 -6.96 12.18
CA PRO A 306 -5.71 -7.28 11.49
C PRO A 306 -5.58 -8.36 10.40
N PHE A 307 -4.39 -8.46 9.81
CA PHE A 307 -4.07 -9.42 8.75
C PHE A 307 -3.23 -10.60 9.22
N VAL A 308 -3.20 -10.93 10.52
CA VAL A 308 -2.35 -12.00 11.06
C VAL A 308 -2.55 -13.34 10.35
N ASP A 309 -3.81 -13.75 10.12
CA ASP A 309 -4.13 -15.00 9.41
C ASP A 309 -3.62 -14.97 7.96
N LEU A 310 -3.79 -13.85 7.25
CA LEU A 310 -3.29 -13.69 5.88
C LEU A 310 -1.75 -13.64 5.82
N ASN A 311 -1.10 -13.03 6.82
CA ASN A 311 0.35 -12.97 6.90
C ASN A 311 0.94 -14.37 7.13
N ILE A 312 0.32 -15.17 8.01
CA ILE A 312 0.70 -16.56 8.25
C ILE A 312 0.52 -17.39 6.97
N HIS A 313 -0.62 -17.28 6.29
CA HIS A 313 -0.88 -18.02 5.07
C HIS A 313 0.13 -17.69 3.95
N ASN A 314 0.37 -16.39 3.72
CA ASN A 314 1.35 -15.95 2.72
C ASN A 314 2.77 -16.39 3.07
N LEU A 315 3.11 -16.42 4.36
CA LEU A 315 4.42 -16.90 4.81
C LEU A 315 4.58 -18.40 4.57
N TRP A 316 3.57 -19.20 4.92
CA TRP A 316 3.55 -20.64 4.66
C TRP A 316 3.67 -20.94 3.16
N ALA A 317 2.89 -20.25 2.33
CA ALA A 317 2.94 -20.38 0.88
C ALA A 317 4.32 -19.98 0.32
N LEU A 318 4.91 -18.88 0.81
CA LEU A 318 6.22 -18.39 0.39
C LEU A 318 7.33 -19.41 0.70
N LEU A 319 7.35 -19.94 1.92
CA LEU A 319 8.37 -20.90 2.36
C LEU A 319 8.22 -22.26 1.67
N THR A 320 6.98 -22.65 1.36
CA THR A 320 6.71 -23.84 0.55
C THR A 320 7.24 -23.69 -0.88
N ALA A 321 7.02 -22.51 -1.49
CA ALA A 321 7.46 -22.21 -2.86
C ALA A 321 8.97 -21.96 -2.98
N ARG A 322 9.63 -21.48 -1.92
CA ARG A 322 11.05 -21.05 -1.93
C ARG A 322 11.82 -21.68 -0.77
N ARG A 323 12.02 -22.99 -0.86
CA ARG A 323 12.84 -23.76 0.08
C ARG A 323 14.26 -23.18 0.14
N GLY A 324 14.74 -22.81 1.32
CA GLY A 324 16.05 -22.18 1.53
C GLY A 324 16.01 -20.66 1.76
N LEU A 325 14.87 -19.98 1.55
CA LEU A 325 14.79 -18.53 1.73
C LEU A 325 15.14 -18.08 3.16
N VAL A 326 14.82 -18.89 4.17
CA VAL A 326 15.16 -18.60 5.57
C VAL A 326 16.65 -18.83 5.86
N HIS A 327 17.24 -19.87 5.26
CA HIS A 327 18.68 -20.14 5.39
C HIS A 327 19.55 -19.00 4.86
N ASP A 328 19.14 -18.38 3.75
CA ASP A 328 19.84 -17.23 3.17
C ASP A 328 19.71 -15.97 4.06
N HIS A 329 18.78 -15.97 5.03
CA HIS A 329 18.44 -14.83 5.89
C HIS A 329 18.27 -15.25 7.37
N PRO A 330 19.33 -15.71 8.04
CA PRO A 330 19.25 -16.35 9.36
C PRO A 330 18.67 -15.44 10.45
N THR A 331 18.96 -14.14 10.42
CA THR A 331 18.37 -13.17 11.38
C THR A 331 16.85 -13.10 11.24
N THR A 332 16.35 -13.02 10.00
CA THR A 332 14.90 -13.02 9.74
C THR A 332 14.27 -14.36 10.14
N GLY A 333 14.98 -15.47 9.93
CA GLY A 333 14.55 -16.80 10.38
C GLY A 333 14.42 -16.91 11.89
N GLN A 334 15.37 -16.34 12.63
CA GLN A 334 15.30 -16.30 14.08
C GLN A 334 14.10 -15.48 14.57
N THR A 335 13.92 -14.27 14.03
CA THR A 335 12.75 -13.42 14.36
C THR A 335 11.44 -14.11 14.03
N LEU A 336 11.38 -14.83 12.91
CA LEU A 336 10.22 -15.64 12.56
C LEU A 336 9.95 -16.72 13.62
N ALA A 337 10.97 -17.48 14.04
CA ALA A 337 10.79 -18.52 15.04
C ALA A 337 10.30 -17.95 16.40
N ASP A 338 10.81 -16.79 16.79
CA ASP A 338 10.39 -16.08 18.01
C ASP A 338 8.93 -15.63 17.93
N HIS A 339 8.56 -14.90 16.86
CA HIS A 339 7.20 -14.41 16.65
C HIS A 339 6.19 -15.56 16.49
N ALA A 340 6.55 -16.61 15.76
CA ALA A 340 5.68 -17.77 15.54
C ALA A 340 5.33 -18.48 16.86
N THR A 341 6.31 -18.63 17.76
CA THR A 341 6.09 -19.25 19.07
C THR A 341 5.12 -18.40 19.90
N ALA A 342 5.34 -17.09 19.98
CA ALA A 342 4.47 -16.18 20.72
C ALA A 342 3.02 -16.16 20.20
N ILE A 343 2.82 -16.27 18.88
CA ILE A 343 1.48 -16.33 18.29
C ILE A 343 0.80 -17.68 18.53
N LEU A 344 1.53 -18.79 18.46
CA LEU A 344 0.98 -20.12 18.74
C LEU A 344 0.47 -20.23 20.18
N ASP A 345 1.06 -19.50 21.13
CA ASP A 345 0.58 -19.43 22.51
C ASP A 345 -0.68 -18.56 22.67
N SER A 346 -1.10 -17.84 21.61
CA SER A 346 -2.31 -17.02 21.60
C SER A 346 -3.53 -17.78 21.04
N ASP A 347 -4.74 -17.37 21.43
CA ASP A 347 -6.01 -17.87 20.89
C ASP A 347 -6.59 -16.95 19.80
N ARG A 348 -5.76 -16.10 19.18
CA ARG A 348 -6.23 -15.03 18.26
C ARG A 348 -6.25 -15.43 16.79
N ILE A 349 -5.60 -16.53 16.41
CA ILE A 349 -5.51 -17.01 15.03
C ILE A 349 -6.51 -18.13 14.72
N SER A 350 -6.87 -18.29 13.45
CA SER A 350 -7.72 -19.40 13.00
C SER A 350 -7.04 -20.77 13.16
N ALA A 351 -7.86 -21.83 13.13
CA ALA A 351 -7.36 -23.21 13.18
C ALA A 351 -6.43 -23.53 11.99
N GLN A 352 -6.74 -23.01 10.79
CA GLN A 352 -5.89 -23.17 9.61
C GLN A 352 -4.54 -22.49 9.80
N SER A 353 -4.52 -21.22 10.20
CA SER A 353 -3.27 -20.49 10.47
C SER A 353 -2.44 -21.17 11.55
N ARG A 354 -3.07 -21.76 12.57
CA ARG A 354 -2.36 -22.52 13.59
C ARG A 354 -1.64 -23.74 13.00
N GLN A 355 -2.27 -24.47 12.08
CA GLN A 355 -1.67 -25.60 11.39
C GLN A 355 -0.51 -25.16 10.49
N GLU A 356 -0.72 -24.11 9.69
CA GLU A 356 0.30 -23.54 8.79
C GLU A 356 1.51 -23.04 9.58
N LEU A 357 1.29 -22.29 10.68
CA LEU A 357 2.36 -21.78 11.54
C LEU A 357 3.10 -22.91 12.28
N THR A 358 2.39 -23.95 12.71
CA THR A 358 3.03 -25.15 13.28
C THR A 358 3.93 -25.85 12.26
N SER A 359 3.49 -25.95 11.01
CA SER A 359 4.29 -26.51 9.90
C SER A 359 5.55 -25.68 9.62
N ILE A 360 5.45 -24.35 9.66
CA ILE A 360 6.60 -23.44 9.57
C ILE A 360 7.58 -23.70 10.72
N VAL A 361 7.12 -23.68 11.97
CA VAL A 361 7.98 -23.89 13.15
C VAL A 361 8.67 -25.26 13.10
N TYR A 362 7.95 -26.30 12.67
CA TYR A 362 8.54 -27.63 12.49
C TYR A 362 9.65 -27.60 11.44
N SER A 363 9.41 -26.97 10.28
CA SER A 363 10.41 -26.85 9.21
C SER A 363 11.65 -26.09 9.65
N LEU A 364 11.48 -24.97 10.36
CA LEU A 364 12.58 -24.18 10.93
C LEU A 364 13.44 -25.01 11.89
N ARG A 365 12.81 -25.81 12.76
CA ARG A 365 13.52 -26.70 13.69
C ARG A 365 14.32 -27.78 12.95
N THR A 366 13.75 -28.38 11.91
CA THR A 366 14.48 -29.36 11.08
C THR A 366 15.66 -28.73 10.34
N GLU A 367 15.58 -27.42 10.07
CA GLU A 367 16.62 -26.60 9.46
C GLU A 367 17.64 -26.05 10.48
N GLY A 368 17.51 -26.39 11.77
CA GLY A 368 18.42 -25.94 12.84
C GLY A 368 18.16 -24.52 13.33
N ILE A 369 17.05 -23.88 12.94
CA ILE A 369 16.63 -22.55 13.39
C ILE A 369 15.60 -22.76 14.51
N THR A 370 16.03 -22.56 15.75
CA THR A 370 15.16 -22.66 16.92
C THR A 370 14.84 -21.28 17.46
N GLY A 371 13.57 -21.00 17.75
CA GLY A 371 13.18 -19.80 18.49
C GLY A 371 13.93 -19.73 19.83
N THR A 372 14.02 -18.53 20.39
CA THR A 372 14.46 -18.27 21.76
C THR A 372 13.43 -18.92 22.71
N GLY A 373 13.52 -20.23 22.84
CA GLY A 373 12.62 -21.01 23.68
C GLY A 373 12.66 -20.41 25.08
N THR A 374 11.51 -19.93 25.54
CA THR A 374 11.18 -19.96 26.96
C THR A 374 11.26 -21.42 27.38
N GLY A 375 12.40 -21.81 27.93
CA GLY A 375 12.52 -23.09 28.60
C GLY A 375 11.46 -23.15 29.70
N ARG A 376 10.45 -23.99 29.48
CA ARG A 376 9.66 -24.65 30.53
C ARG A 376 9.30 -26.05 30.08
#